data_AF-A0A183IQ42-F1
#
_entry.id   AF-A0A183IQ42-F1
#
_cell.length_a   1.000
_cell.length_b   1.000
_cell.length_c   1.000
_cell.angle_alpha   90.00
_cell.angle_beta   90.00
_cell.angle_gamma   90.00
#
_symmetry.space_group_name_H-M   'P 1'
#
loop_
_entity.id
_entity.type
_entity.pdbx_description
1 polymer ?
#
loop_
_entity_poly.entity_id
_entity_poly.type
_entity_poly.pdbx_seq_one_letter_code
_entity_poly.pdbx_strand_id
1 'polypeptide(L)'
;MNAAAQKKSASQQLPLHKVIMVGSGGVGKSALTLQFMYDEFVEEYEPTKADSYRKRVILDGEECQIDILDTAGQEDYSAIRYMI
;
A
#
# COMPACT_ATOMS: atom_id res chain seq x y z
N MET A 1 -3.78 30.10 40.76
CA MET A 1 -4.72 29.23 40.01
C MET A 1 -4.54 29.50 38.52
N ASN A 2 -4.15 28.48 37.76
CA ASN A 2 -4.57 28.18 36.37
C ASN A 2 -3.50 27.33 35.68
N ALA A 3 -3.59 26.03 35.94
CA ALA A 3 -3.05 25.01 35.07
C ALA A 3 -4.02 24.83 33.89
N ALA A 4 -3.73 25.47 32.76
CA ALA A 4 -4.36 25.09 31.50
C ALA A 4 -3.63 23.85 30.99
N ALA A 5 -4.15 22.67 31.37
CA ALA A 5 -3.70 21.41 30.82
C ALA A 5 -3.92 21.42 29.30
N GLN A 6 -2.83 21.52 28.54
CA GLN A 6 -2.82 21.27 27.10
C GLN A 6 -3.26 19.81 26.88
N LYS A 7 -4.51 19.61 26.47
CA LYS A 7 -4.97 18.32 25.95
C LYS A 7 -4.13 18.01 24.71
N LYS A 8 -3.19 17.08 24.81
CA LYS A 8 -2.59 16.43 23.64
C LYS A 8 -3.76 15.84 22.84
N SER A 9 -4.05 16.39 21.67
CA SER A 9 -5.00 15.80 20.74
C SER A 9 -4.49 14.39 20.42
N ALA A 10 -5.34 13.38 20.58
CA ALA A 10 -5.04 12.06 20.05
C ALA A 10 -4.69 12.24 18.57
N SER A 11 -3.52 11.77 18.14
CA SER A 11 -3.14 11.80 16.72
C SER A 11 -4.25 11.16 15.93
N GLN A 12 -4.98 11.95 15.13
CA GLN A 12 -6.04 11.45 14.28
C GLN A 12 -5.39 10.49 13.29
N GLN A 13 -5.63 9.18 13.43
CA GLN A 13 -5.13 8.20 12.47
C GLN A 13 -5.85 8.43 11.15
N LEU A 14 -5.08 8.63 10.08
CA LEU A 14 -5.62 8.70 8.73
C LEU A 14 -6.28 7.35 8.37
N PRO A 15 -7.40 7.34 7.64
CA PRO A 15 -7.99 6.12 7.11
C PRO A 15 -6.94 5.29 6.34
N LEU A 16 -6.93 3.97 6.54
CA LEU A 16 -5.99 3.05 5.91
C LEU A 16 -6.74 2.08 4.99
N HIS A 17 -6.40 2.11 3.70
CA HIS A 17 -6.89 1.17 2.69
C HIS A 17 -5.80 0.16 2.36
N LYS A 18 -6.07 -1.12 2.62
CA LYS A 18 -5.17 -2.23 2.27
C LYS A 18 -5.54 -2.78 0.90
N VAL A 19 -4.56 -2.88 0.02
CA VAL A 19 -4.69 -3.38 -1.35
C VAL A 19 -3.71 -4.54 -1.53
N ILE A 20 -4.14 -5.62 -2.17
CA ILE A 20 -3.28 -6.76 -2.50
C ILE A 20 -3.28 -6.92 -4.01
N MET A 21 -2.09 -6.92 -4.61
CA MET A 21 -1.93 -7.15 -6.04
C MET A 21 -1.95 -8.66 -6.31
N VAL A 22 -2.85 -9.09 -7.20
CA VAL A 22 -3.01 -10.50 -7.58
C VAL A 22 -3.02 -10.65 -9.09
N GLY A 23 -2.51 -11.78 -9.58
CA GLY A 23 -2.36 -12.06 -11.01
C GLY A 23 -1.12 -12.89 -11.30
N SER A 24 -1.10 -13.56 -12.46
CA SER A 24 -0.01 -14.44 -12.88
C SER A 24 1.36 -13.74 -12.91
N GLY A 25 2.44 -14.52 -12.99
CA GLY A 25 3.78 -13.98 -13.23
C GLY A 25 3.85 -13.12 -14.49
N GLY A 26 4.60 -12.02 -14.45
CA GLY A 26 4.82 -11.16 -15.63
C GLY A 26 3.65 -10.28 -16.09
N VAL A 27 2.48 -10.29 -15.45
CA VAL A 27 1.32 -9.46 -15.86
C VAL A 27 1.44 -7.96 -15.53
N GLY A 28 2.55 -7.52 -14.92
CA GLY A 28 2.79 -6.11 -14.60
C GLY A 28 2.32 -5.60 -13.23
N LYS A 29 2.06 -6.49 -12.26
CA LYS A 29 1.67 -6.10 -10.88
C LYS A 29 2.64 -5.11 -10.24
N SER A 30 3.92 -5.43 -10.30
CA SER A 30 4.99 -4.60 -9.75
C SER A 30 5.16 -3.32 -10.55
N ALA A 31 5.07 -3.38 -11.87
CA ALA A 31 5.12 -2.18 -12.72
C ALA A 31 4.00 -1.18 -12.37
N LEU A 32 2.76 -1.65 -12.17
CA LEU A 32 1.64 -0.80 -11.73
C LEU A 32 1.86 -0.25 -10.31
N THR A 33 2.36 -1.09 -9.39
CA THR A 33 2.64 -0.67 -8.02
C THR A 33 3.70 0.42 -7.99
N LEU A 34 4.84 0.21 -8.65
CA LEU A 34 5.94 1.16 -8.67
C LEU A 34 5.59 2.45 -9.40
N GLN A 35 4.87 2.36 -10.53
CA GLN A 35 4.35 3.55 -11.22
C GLN A 35 3.45 4.38 -10.31
N PHE A 36 2.54 3.74 -9.56
CA PHE A 36 1.68 4.45 -8.62
C PHE A 36 2.46 5.05 -7.44
N MET A 37 3.50 4.36 -6.96
CA MET A 37 4.28 4.79 -5.80
C MET A 37 5.20 5.97 -6.13
N TYR A 38 5.92 5.88 -7.25
CA TYR A 38 7.07 6.74 -7.57
C TYR A 38 6.91 7.56 -8.85
N ASP A 39 5.79 7.40 -9.56
CA ASP A 39 5.53 8.07 -10.85
C ASP A 39 6.60 7.72 -11.92
N GLU A 40 7.26 6.58 -11.77
CA GLU A 40 8.29 6.04 -12.65
C GLU A 40 7.95 4.61 -13.13
N PHE A 41 8.20 4.35 -14.41
CA PHE A 41 8.00 3.03 -15.02
C PHE A 41 9.32 2.27 -15.09
N VAL A 42 9.41 1.17 -14.35
CA VAL A 42 10.58 0.27 -14.37
C VAL A 42 10.40 -0.74 -15.52
N GLU A 43 11.24 -0.62 -16.54
CA GLU A 43 11.21 -1.51 -17.71
C GLU A 43 11.90 -2.87 -17.45
N GLU A 44 12.86 -2.90 -16.52
CA GLU A 44 13.60 -4.12 -16.18
C GLU A 44 12.80 -4.99 -15.21
N TYR A 45 12.58 -6.25 -15.60
CA TYR A 45 11.81 -7.20 -14.80
C TYR A 45 12.71 -8.00 -13.86
N GLU A 46 12.65 -7.69 -12.57
CA GLU A 46 13.06 -8.61 -11.51
C GLU A 46 11.82 -9.28 -10.89
N PRO A 47 11.76 -10.63 -10.82
CA PRO A 47 10.65 -11.32 -10.15
C PRO A 47 10.52 -10.92 -8.67
N THR A 48 9.39 -10.31 -8.31
CA THR A 48 9.08 -9.92 -6.93
C THR A 48 8.89 -11.14 -6.02
N LYS A 49 9.46 -11.10 -4.81
CA LYS A 49 9.22 -12.11 -3.76
C LYS A 49 7.91 -11.82 -3.02
N ALA A 50 7.81 -10.65 -2.42
CA ALA A 50 6.61 -9.97 -1.94
C ALA A 50 7.07 -8.68 -1.26
N ASP A 51 6.47 -7.54 -1.59
CA ASP A 51 6.86 -6.24 -1.06
C ASP A 51 5.62 -5.44 -0.61
N SER A 52 5.77 -4.62 0.42
CA SER A 52 4.70 -3.75 0.93
C SER A 52 5.10 -2.29 0.77
N TYR A 53 4.19 -1.52 0.19
CA TYR A 53 4.38 -0.10 -0.13
C TYR A 53 3.28 0.73 0.51
N ARG A 54 3.64 1.89 1.06
CA ARG A 54 2.65 2.79 1.66
C ARG A 54 2.78 4.22 1.15
N LYS A 55 1.68 4.77 0.64
CA LYS A 55 1.60 6.14 0.12
C LYS A 55 0.43 6.88 0.76
N ARG A 56 0.63 8.15 1.10
CA ARG A 56 -0.46 9.06 1.45
C ARG A 56 -1.05 9.63 0.17
N VAL A 57 -2.37 9.65 0.08
CA VAL A 57 -3.08 10.19 -1.09
C VAL A 57 -4.27 11.01 -0.65
N ILE A 58 -4.75 11.87 -1.55
CA ILE A 58 -6.05 12.50 -1.42
C ILE A 58 -7.05 11.66 -2.22
N LEU A 59 -8.02 11.07 -1.54
CA LEU A 59 -9.12 10.30 -2.14
C LEU A 59 -10.42 11.04 -1.82
N ASP A 60 -11.15 11.45 -2.86
CA ASP A 60 -12.41 12.20 -2.74
C ASP A 60 -12.33 13.46 -1.84
N GLY A 61 -11.16 14.10 -1.80
CA GLY A 61 -10.90 15.31 -1.01
C GLY A 61 -10.41 15.06 0.42
N GLU A 62 -10.30 13.79 0.86
CA GLU A 62 -9.80 13.42 2.19
C GLU A 62 -8.40 12.78 2.11
N GLU A 63 -7.52 13.11 3.06
CA GLU A 63 -6.21 12.48 3.17
C GLU A 63 -6.35 11.05 3.75
N CYS A 64 -5.82 10.05 3.05
CA CYS A 64 -5.78 8.67 3.52
C CYS A 64 -4.42 8.03 3.23
N GLN A 65 -4.22 6.83 3.77
CA GLN A 65 -3.07 5.97 3.49
C GLN A 65 -3.52 4.77 2.66
N ILE A 66 -2.78 4.48 1.59
CA ILE A 66 -2.90 3.22 0.85
C ILE A 66 -1.69 2.37 1.19
N ASP A 67 -1.94 1.12 1.56
CA ASP A 67 -0.93 0.08 1.83
C ASP A 67 -1.11 -1.05 0.82
N ILE A 68 -0.17 -1.14 -0.12
CA ILE A 68 -0.18 -2.09 -1.22
C ILE A 68 0.77 -3.24 -0.88
N LEU A 69 0.23 -4.45 -0.83
CA LEU A 69 1.01 -5.68 -0.84
C LEU A 69 1.15 -6.15 -2.29
N ASP A 70 2.35 -5.98 -2.85
CA ASP A 70 2.72 -6.57 -4.13
C ASP A 70 3.21 -8.00 -3.91
N THR A 71 2.62 -8.96 -4.63
CA THR A 71 2.88 -10.39 -4.42
C THR A 71 3.67 -10.96 -5.59
N ALA A 72 4.48 -11.99 -5.32
CA ALA A 72 4.94 -12.87 -6.39
C ALA A 72 3.74 -13.38 -7.19
N GLY A 73 3.84 -13.39 -8.52
CA GLY A 73 2.83 -14.04 -9.37
C GLY A 73 2.91 -15.56 -9.20
N GLN A 74 2.25 -16.09 -8.18
CA GLN A 74 2.13 -17.53 -7.95
C GLN A 74 0.76 -18.00 -8.44
N GLU A 75 0.75 -19.17 -9.08
CA GLU A 75 -0.47 -19.82 -9.58
C GLU A 75 -1.35 -20.33 -8.41
N ASP A 76 -0.76 -20.52 -7.22
CA ASP A 76 -1.45 -20.96 -6.00
C ASP A 76 -1.81 -19.78 -5.09
N TYR A 77 -2.94 -19.13 -5.38
CA TYR A 77 -3.52 -18.04 -4.58
C TYR A 77 -4.00 -18.48 -3.17
N SER A 78 -3.87 -19.76 -2.80
CA SER A 78 -4.28 -20.26 -1.48
C SER A 78 -3.54 -19.58 -0.33
N ALA A 79 -2.32 -19.10 -0.56
CA ALA A 79 -1.55 -18.34 0.42
C ALA A 79 -2.12 -16.94 0.70
N ILE A 80 -2.77 -16.30 -0.29
CA ILE A 80 -3.32 -14.94 -0.15
C ILE A 80 -4.46 -14.91 0.87
N ARG A 81 -5.24 -15.99 0.98
CA ARG A 81 -6.34 -16.11 1.95
C ARG A 81 -5.86 -16.03 3.41
N TYR A 82 -4.58 -16.30 3.67
CA TYR A 82 -3.98 -16.18 5.01
C TYR A 82 -3.29 -14.83 5.25
N MET A 83 -3.24 -13.94 4.25
CA MET A 83 -2.60 -12.61 4.34
C MET A 83 -3.59 -11.45 4.56
N ILE A 84 -4.89 -11.75 4.52
CA ILE A 84 -6.02 -10.85 4.89
C ILE A 84 -6.61 -11.26 6.23
#